data_AF-A0A1F8MYN6-F1
#
_entry.id   AF-A0A1F8MYN6-F1
#
_cell.length_a   1.000
_cell.length_b   1.000
_cell.length_c   1.000
_cell.angle_alpha   90.00
_cell.angle_beta   90.00
_cell.angle_gamma   90.00
#
_symmetry.space_group_name_H-M   'P 1'
#
loop_
_entity.id
_entity.type
_entity.pdbx_description
1 polymer ?
#
loop_
_entity_poly.entity_id
_entity_poly.type
_entity_poly.pdbx_seq_one_letter_code
_entity_poly.pdbx_strand_id
1 'polypeptide(L)'
;MESKVTYALLIIIAIGAVAWGLVSFNNSAQARSELEVLRIEKGAVEWDLAQTEAELTTAQQELTSAELTVSSLESELDLYKDTYGSVVSSGVKPPYVGADIVNYATASNPTWEELSVFLRNDRTDQKAYVPYVYMCGGFARDVHNNAERAGIRAAYVDVELPDGHHALNAFKTTDRGLVFIDCTGLEASDPGPSNCDKTVDVRLGKRYVPKSLFPESGWSVSWQSMGVVHDVEIYW
;
A
#
# COMPACT_ATOMS: atom_id res chain seq x y z
N MET A 1 -88.10 -49.92 -34.00
CA MET A 1 -87.08 -49.13 -34.75
C MET A 1 -86.27 -48.23 -33.81
N GLU A 2 -86.85 -47.79 -32.69
CA GLU A 2 -86.20 -46.91 -31.70
C GLU A 2 -85.00 -47.52 -30.94
N SER A 3 -85.01 -48.81 -30.53
CA SER A 3 -83.92 -49.36 -29.71
C SER A 3 -82.56 -49.43 -30.42
N LYS A 4 -82.55 -49.65 -31.74
CA LYS A 4 -81.29 -49.73 -32.53
C LYS A 4 -80.60 -48.37 -32.63
N VAL A 5 -81.37 -47.28 -32.67
CA VAL A 5 -80.84 -45.91 -32.72
C VAL A 5 -80.23 -45.50 -31.38
N THR A 6 -80.86 -45.87 -30.27
CA THR A 6 -80.34 -45.59 -28.91
C THR A 6 -79.02 -46.34 -28.64
N TYR A 7 -78.92 -47.62 -29.02
CA TYR A 7 -77.67 -48.38 -28.89
C TYR A 7 -76.54 -47.81 -29.75
N ALA A 8 -76.84 -47.36 -30.98
CA ALA A 8 -75.85 -46.71 -31.83
C ALA A 8 -75.33 -45.40 -31.23
N LEU A 9 -76.20 -44.57 -30.63
CA LEU A 9 -75.82 -43.35 -29.93
C LEU A 9 -74.93 -43.60 -28.72
N LEU A 10 -75.25 -44.61 -27.88
CA LEU A 10 -74.42 -44.96 -26.72
C LEU A 10 -73.03 -45.45 -27.12
N ILE A 11 -72.91 -46.20 -28.23
CA ILE A 11 -71.62 -46.66 -28.76
C ILE A 11 -70.80 -45.48 -29.25
N ILE A 12 -71.39 -44.50 -29.95
CA ILE A 12 -70.69 -43.30 -30.43
C ILE A 12 -70.19 -42.46 -29.24
N ILE A 13 -70.99 -42.28 -28.21
CA ILE A 13 -70.59 -41.56 -26.98
C ILE A 13 -69.44 -42.29 -26.28
N ALA A 14 -69.51 -43.63 -26.16
CA ALA A 14 -68.46 -44.42 -25.55
C ALA A 14 -67.14 -44.33 -26.34
N ILE A 15 -67.18 -44.42 -27.67
CA ILE A 15 -66.01 -44.24 -28.54
C ILE A 15 -65.45 -42.82 -28.41
N GLY A 16 -66.31 -41.80 -28.40
CA GLY A 16 -65.91 -40.40 -28.21
C GLY A 16 -65.22 -40.16 -26.87
N ALA A 17 -65.74 -40.75 -25.78
CA ALA A 17 -65.15 -40.66 -24.45
C ALA A 17 -63.78 -41.36 -24.36
N VAL A 18 -63.64 -42.54 -24.98
CA VAL A 18 -62.36 -43.27 -25.05
C VAL A 18 -61.34 -42.49 -25.89
N ALA A 19 -61.74 -41.97 -27.05
CA ALA A 19 -60.88 -41.17 -27.91
C ALA A 19 -60.43 -39.88 -27.21
N TRP A 20 -61.34 -39.19 -26.53
CA TRP A 20 -61.01 -38.00 -25.73
C TRP A 20 -60.06 -38.35 -24.57
N GLY A 21 -60.30 -39.46 -23.87
CA GLY A 21 -59.42 -39.93 -22.80
C GLY A 21 -58.01 -40.26 -23.28
N LEU A 22 -57.86 -40.90 -24.44
CA LEU A 22 -56.56 -41.18 -25.07
C LEU A 22 -55.82 -39.89 -25.45
N VAL A 23 -56.50 -38.94 -26.09
CA VAL A 23 -55.92 -37.64 -26.45
C VAL A 23 -55.52 -36.87 -25.19
N SER A 24 -56.39 -36.82 -24.18
CA SER A 24 -56.11 -36.16 -22.91
C SER A 24 -54.94 -36.78 -22.17
N PHE A 25 -54.82 -38.10 -22.18
CA PHE A 25 -53.69 -38.82 -21.58
C PHE A 25 -52.38 -38.50 -22.30
N ASN A 26 -52.38 -38.54 -23.64
CA ASN A 26 -51.20 -38.22 -24.45
C ASN A 26 -50.73 -36.77 -24.21
N ASN A 27 -51.66 -35.80 -24.21
CA ASN A 27 -51.35 -34.41 -23.90
C ASN A 27 -50.78 -34.24 -22.49
N SER A 28 -51.33 -34.97 -21.51
CA SER A 28 -50.84 -34.94 -20.12
C SER A 28 -49.45 -35.56 -19.98
N ALA A 29 -49.16 -36.63 -20.73
CA ALA A 29 -47.84 -37.25 -20.77
C ALA A 29 -46.81 -36.31 -21.41
N GLN A 30 -47.16 -35.63 -22.50
CA GLN A 30 -46.32 -34.63 -23.14
C GLN A 30 -46.01 -33.46 -22.20
N ALA A 31 -47.02 -32.88 -21.55
CA ALA A 31 -46.83 -31.77 -20.61
C ALA A 31 -45.92 -32.14 -19.43
N ARG A 32 -45.98 -33.38 -18.93
CA ARG A 32 -45.06 -33.88 -17.90
C ARG A 32 -43.63 -33.98 -18.40
N SER A 33 -43.43 -34.47 -19.63
CA SER A 33 -42.10 -34.52 -20.23
C SER A 33 -41.49 -33.13 -20.39
N GLU A 34 -42.26 -32.15 -20.85
CA GLU A 34 -41.81 -30.76 -21.00
C GLU A 34 -41.46 -30.13 -19.64
N LEU A 35 -42.24 -30.40 -18.59
CA LEU A 35 -41.95 -29.93 -17.23
C LEU A 35 -40.63 -30.48 -16.68
N GLU A 36 -40.33 -31.75 -16.93
CA GLU A 36 -39.08 -32.37 -16.48
C GLU A 36 -37.86 -31.77 -17.21
N VAL A 37 -37.97 -31.50 -18.51
CA VAL A 37 -36.92 -30.79 -19.26
C VAL A 37 -36.67 -29.40 -18.68
N LEU A 38 -37.74 -28.63 -18.45
CA LEU A 38 -37.63 -27.28 -17.87
C LEU A 38 -37.00 -27.29 -16.47
N ARG A 39 -37.25 -28.31 -15.65
CA ARG A 39 -36.59 -28.46 -14.34
C ARG A 39 -35.10 -28.68 -14.48
N ILE A 40 -34.69 -29.52 -15.42
CA ILE A 40 -33.28 -29.79 -15.70
C ILE A 40 -32.60 -28.52 -16.20
N GLU A 41 -33.19 -27.84 -17.18
CA GLU A 41 -32.68 -26.58 -17.72
C GLU A 41 -32.57 -25.49 -16.65
N LYS A 42 -33.60 -25.35 -15.80
CA LYS A 42 -33.57 -24.42 -14.67
C LYS A 42 -32.42 -24.75 -13.70
N GLY A 43 -32.24 -26.03 -13.36
CA GLY A 43 -31.17 -26.46 -12.47
C GLY A 43 -29.77 -26.18 -13.06
N ALA A 44 -29.61 -26.34 -14.38
CA ALA A 44 -28.37 -25.98 -15.06
C ALA A 44 -28.10 -24.47 -14.98
N VAL A 45 -29.12 -23.63 -15.23
CA VAL A 45 -28.99 -22.17 -15.12
C VAL A 45 -28.69 -21.73 -13.68
N GLU A 46 -29.31 -22.34 -12.67
CA GLU A 46 -29.02 -22.04 -11.26
C GLU A 46 -27.57 -22.41 -10.88
N TRP A 47 -27.05 -23.50 -11.43
CA TRP A 47 -25.66 -23.90 -11.23
C TRP A 47 -24.69 -22.94 -11.92
N ASP A 48 -24.96 -22.58 -13.18
CA ASP A 48 -24.16 -21.59 -13.93
C ASP A 48 -24.15 -20.22 -13.23
N LEU A 49 -25.30 -19.80 -12.67
CA LEU A 49 -25.41 -18.57 -11.89
C LEU A 49 -24.54 -18.64 -10.64
N ALA A 50 -24.61 -19.74 -9.88
CA ALA A 50 -23.80 -19.93 -8.69
C ALA A 50 -22.29 -19.93 -8.99
N GLN A 51 -21.88 -20.52 -10.13
CA GLN A 51 -20.48 -20.44 -10.58
C GLN A 51 -20.08 -19.00 -10.91
N THR A 52 -20.92 -18.30 -11.66
CA THR A 52 -20.66 -16.90 -12.04
C THR A 52 -20.55 -15.97 -10.82
N GLU A 53 -21.39 -16.17 -9.79
CA GLU A 53 -21.32 -15.42 -8.53
C GLU A 53 -20.03 -15.69 -7.74
N ALA A 54 -19.56 -16.95 -7.74
CA ALA A 54 -18.29 -17.32 -7.12
C ALA A 54 -17.10 -16.68 -7.85
N GLU A 55 -17.08 -16.75 -9.18
CA GLU A 55 -16.06 -16.11 -10.01
C GLU A 55 -16.04 -14.59 -9.83
N LEU A 56 -17.21 -13.95 -9.76
CA LEU A 56 -17.32 -12.51 -9.50
C LEU A 56 -16.68 -12.13 -8.16
N THR A 57 -16.92 -12.93 -7.12
CA THR A 57 -16.36 -12.69 -5.78
C THR A 57 -14.84 -12.78 -5.80
N THR A 58 -14.29 -13.79 -6.47
CA THR A 58 -12.82 -13.94 -6.64
C THR A 58 -12.23 -12.76 -7.43
N ALA A 59 -12.86 -12.38 -8.54
CA ALA A 59 -12.39 -11.25 -9.36
C ALA A 59 -12.39 -9.93 -8.58
N GLN A 60 -13.38 -9.70 -7.70
CA GLN A 60 -13.42 -8.50 -6.84
C GLN A 60 -12.28 -8.47 -5.80
N GLN A 61 -11.92 -9.63 -5.24
CA GLN A 61 -10.79 -9.74 -4.30
C GLN A 61 -9.46 -9.47 -5.01
N GLU A 62 -9.26 -10.04 -6.20
CA GLU A 62 -8.07 -9.80 -7.01
C GLU A 62 -7.95 -8.33 -7.42
N LEU A 63 -9.06 -7.70 -7.81
CA LEU A 63 -9.09 -6.27 -8.13
C LEU A 63 -8.64 -5.42 -6.94
N THR A 64 -9.15 -5.69 -5.74
CA THR A 64 -8.77 -4.96 -4.52
C THR A 64 -7.27 -5.10 -4.23
N SER A 65 -6.72 -6.31 -4.39
CA SER A 65 -5.28 -6.57 -4.22
C SER A 65 -4.42 -5.84 -5.25
N ALA A 66 -4.88 -5.81 -6.51
CA ALA A 66 -4.21 -5.09 -7.58
C ALA A 66 -4.22 -3.57 -7.34
N GLU A 67 -5.34 -3.01 -6.88
CA GLU A 67 -5.44 -1.59 -6.52
C GLU A 67 -4.46 -1.19 -5.41
N LEU A 68 -4.30 -2.02 -4.37
CA LEU A 68 -3.30 -1.79 -3.32
C LEU A 68 -1.87 -1.82 -3.87
N THR A 69 -1.60 -2.76 -4.78
CA THR A 69 -0.27 -2.90 -5.40
C THR A 69 0.06 -1.69 -6.29
N VAL A 70 -0.90 -1.22 -7.10
CA VAL A 70 -0.74 -0.02 -7.93
C VAL A 70 -0.46 1.20 -7.05
N SER A 71 -1.24 1.39 -5.98
CA SER A 71 -1.03 2.49 -5.02
C SER A 71 0.37 2.46 -4.37
N SER A 72 0.87 1.26 -4.05
CA SER A 72 2.23 1.08 -3.53
C SER A 72 3.29 1.45 -4.57
N LEU A 73 3.16 0.98 -5.81
CA LEU A 73 4.11 1.26 -6.89
C LEU A 73 4.11 2.74 -7.30
N GLU A 74 2.96 3.40 -7.29
CA GLU A 74 2.86 4.84 -7.52
C GLU A 74 3.66 5.61 -6.44
N SER A 75 3.53 5.20 -5.17
CA SER A 75 4.31 5.79 -4.09
C SER A 75 5.81 5.57 -4.24
N GLU A 76 6.25 4.38 -4.65
CA GLU A 76 7.66 4.06 -4.91
C GLU A 76 8.23 4.88 -6.07
N LEU A 77 7.46 5.00 -7.16
CA LEU A 77 7.83 5.78 -8.33
C LEU A 77 7.96 7.29 -8.01
N ASP A 78 7.11 7.84 -7.16
CA ASP A 78 7.21 9.24 -6.75
C ASP A 78 8.49 9.50 -5.95
N LEU A 79 8.86 8.59 -5.03
CA LEU A 79 10.13 8.68 -4.31
C LEU A 79 11.33 8.59 -5.26
N TYR A 80 11.29 7.66 -6.22
CA TYR A 80 12.30 7.54 -7.25
C TYR A 80 12.41 8.83 -8.08
N LYS A 81 11.29 9.47 -8.47
CA LYS A 81 11.34 10.74 -9.20
C LYS A 81 11.90 11.89 -8.36
N ASP A 82 11.61 11.90 -7.07
CA ASP A 82 12.05 12.95 -6.16
C ASP A 82 13.56 12.94 -5.95
N THR A 83 14.18 11.75 -5.85
CA THR A 83 15.61 11.61 -5.54
C THR A 83 16.46 11.09 -6.69
N TYR A 84 15.84 10.40 -7.66
CA TYR A 84 16.47 9.47 -8.62
C TYR A 84 17.25 8.33 -7.95
N GLY A 85 16.88 7.99 -6.71
CA GLY A 85 17.52 6.97 -5.89
C GLY A 85 16.73 5.66 -5.79
N SER A 86 17.39 4.62 -5.28
CA SER A 86 16.77 3.31 -5.04
C SER A 86 15.90 3.34 -3.78
N VAL A 87 14.68 2.82 -3.88
CA VAL A 87 13.80 2.60 -2.73
C VAL A 87 13.96 1.15 -2.29
N VAL A 88 14.27 0.94 -1.02
CA VAL A 88 14.53 -0.37 -0.42
C VAL A 88 13.37 -0.76 0.49
N SER A 89 12.91 -2.01 0.33
CA SER A 89 11.77 -2.58 1.04
C SER A 89 11.90 -2.50 2.55
N SER A 90 10.74 -2.36 3.20
CA SER A 90 10.66 -2.32 4.65
C SER A 90 11.23 -3.58 5.30
N GLY A 91 12.05 -3.41 6.34
CA GLY A 91 12.69 -4.50 7.09
C GLY A 91 14.04 -4.97 6.53
N VAL A 92 14.48 -4.44 5.39
CA VAL A 92 15.87 -4.57 4.93
C VAL A 92 16.72 -3.53 5.68
N LYS A 93 17.78 -4.00 6.33
CA LYS A 93 18.69 -3.11 7.07
C LYS A 93 19.64 -2.38 6.10
N PRO A 94 19.96 -1.10 6.32
CA PRO A 94 21.02 -0.42 5.60
C PRO A 94 22.36 -1.16 5.73
N PRO A 95 23.25 -1.08 4.73
CA PRO A 95 24.56 -1.74 4.74
C PRO A 95 25.51 -1.18 5.81
N TYR A 96 25.18 -0.04 6.43
CA TYR A 96 25.93 0.54 7.53
C TYR A 96 25.92 -0.38 8.76
N VAL A 97 27.10 -0.79 9.21
CA VAL A 97 27.27 -1.63 10.39
C VAL A 97 26.75 -0.90 11.63
N GLY A 98 25.68 -1.42 12.21
CA GLY A 98 24.99 -0.84 13.36
C GLY A 98 23.79 0.04 13.03
N ALA A 99 23.32 0.10 11.78
CA ALA A 99 22.04 0.73 11.39
C ALA A 99 20.83 -0.17 11.71
N ASP A 100 20.73 -0.65 12.95
CA ASP A 100 19.63 -1.51 13.39
C ASP A 100 18.30 -0.74 13.49
N ILE A 101 17.66 -0.50 12.34
CA ILE A 101 16.37 0.21 12.24
C ILE A 101 15.18 -0.70 12.59
N VAL A 102 14.17 -0.19 13.28
CA VAL A 102 13.00 -0.95 13.71
C VAL A 102 11.73 -0.24 13.25
N ASN A 103 10.95 -0.91 12.42
CA ASN A 103 9.72 -0.37 11.84
C ASN A 103 8.51 -0.90 12.63
N TYR A 104 7.51 -0.05 12.85
CA TYR A 104 6.27 -0.41 13.53
C TYR A 104 5.10 -0.30 12.57
N ALA A 105 4.28 -1.36 12.49
CA ALA A 105 3.09 -1.39 11.64
C ALA A 105 2.04 -0.31 11.99
N THR A 106 2.15 0.28 13.19
CA THR A 106 1.30 1.39 13.66
C THR A 106 1.84 2.76 13.30
N ALA A 107 3.06 2.86 12.78
CA ALA A 107 3.65 4.13 12.38
C ALA A 107 3.01 4.62 11.07
N SER A 108 2.79 5.93 10.98
CA SER A 108 2.10 6.54 9.83
C SER A 108 2.80 7.82 9.37
N ASN A 109 2.51 8.22 8.14
CA ASN A 109 3.06 9.44 7.55
C ASN A 109 2.60 10.67 8.35
N PRO A 110 3.50 11.49 8.91
CA PRO A 110 3.12 12.64 9.73
C PRO A 110 2.70 13.83 8.85
N THR A 111 2.03 14.82 9.43
CA THR A 111 2.06 16.19 8.91
C THR A 111 3.43 16.83 9.15
N TRP A 112 3.76 17.90 8.43
CA TRP A 112 4.97 18.66 8.71
C TRP A 112 5.01 19.24 10.13
N GLU A 113 3.86 19.62 10.68
CA GLU A 113 3.75 20.14 12.05
C GLU A 113 4.08 19.06 13.08
N GLU A 114 3.48 17.87 12.97
CA GLU A 114 3.77 16.73 13.85
C GLU A 114 5.25 16.33 13.79
N LEU A 115 5.81 16.26 12.58
CA LEU A 115 7.24 15.99 12.39
C LEU A 115 8.12 17.06 13.06
N SER A 116 7.78 18.34 12.89
CA SER A 116 8.53 19.45 13.49
C SER A 116 8.48 19.43 15.03
N VAL A 117 7.33 19.05 15.60
CA VAL A 117 7.17 18.88 17.05
C VAL A 117 7.99 17.70 17.56
N PHE A 118 7.98 16.57 16.83
CA PHE A 118 8.79 15.41 17.16
C PHE A 118 10.29 15.76 17.17
N LEU A 119 10.80 16.33 16.07
CA LEU A 119 12.24 16.64 15.92
C LEU A 119 12.72 17.62 17.00
N ARG A 120 11.93 18.64 17.34
CA ARG A 120 12.26 19.58 18.43
C ARG A 120 12.40 18.91 19.80
N ASN A 121 11.71 17.79 20.02
CA ASN A 121 11.70 17.07 21.29
C ASN A 121 12.67 15.88 21.32
N ASP A 122 13.01 15.31 20.16
CA ASP A 122 14.12 14.38 20.04
C ASP A 122 15.42 15.10 20.40
N ARG A 123 16.30 14.43 21.14
CA ARG A 123 17.60 14.96 21.59
C ARG A 123 18.77 14.23 20.96
N THR A 124 18.51 13.50 19.89
CA THR A 124 19.52 12.69 19.21
C THR A 124 20.64 13.59 18.66
N ASP A 125 20.29 14.76 18.13
CA ASP A 125 21.21 15.79 17.64
C ASP A 125 22.11 16.40 18.74
N GLN A 126 21.73 16.27 20.01
CA GLN A 126 22.52 16.73 21.18
C GLN A 126 23.61 15.74 21.60
N LYS A 127 23.67 14.55 21.00
CA LYS A 127 24.78 13.61 21.20
C LYS A 127 26.00 14.12 20.47
N ALA A 128 27.18 13.89 21.04
CA ALA A 128 28.43 14.23 20.38
C ALA A 128 28.67 13.29 19.18
N TYR A 129 29.05 13.87 18.05
CA TYR A 129 29.65 13.13 16.95
C TYR A 129 31.01 12.61 17.41
N VAL A 130 31.18 11.29 17.35
CA VAL A 130 32.43 10.62 17.73
C VAL A 130 32.86 9.73 16.55
N PRO A 131 33.94 10.09 15.84
CA PRO A 131 34.43 9.30 14.72
C PRO A 131 34.57 7.82 15.08
N TYR A 132 34.09 6.94 14.18
CA TYR A 132 34.09 5.48 14.31
C TYR A 132 33.30 4.89 15.48
N VAL A 133 32.60 5.71 16.28
CA VAL A 133 31.82 5.26 17.44
C VAL A 133 30.35 5.66 17.27
N TYR A 134 30.10 6.94 17.00
CA TYR A 134 28.76 7.50 16.82
C TYR A 134 28.83 8.59 15.75
N MET A 135 28.69 8.14 14.50
CA MET A 135 28.70 8.98 13.30
C MET A 135 27.29 9.14 12.74
N CYS A 136 27.15 9.81 11.59
CA CYS A 136 25.87 10.08 10.93
C CYS A 136 24.89 8.88 10.91
N GLY A 137 25.38 7.67 10.63
CA GLY A 137 24.54 6.46 10.65
C GLY A 137 23.95 6.12 12.02
N GLY A 138 24.66 6.42 13.11
CA GLY A 138 24.16 6.29 14.48
C GLY A 138 23.05 7.30 14.80
N PHE A 139 23.20 8.55 14.36
CA PHE A 139 22.18 9.60 14.50
C PHE A 139 20.92 9.23 13.69
N ALA A 140 21.09 8.91 12.41
CA ALA A 140 19.99 8.56 11.51
C ALA A 140 19.20 7.33 12.01
N ARG A 141 19.89 6.30 12.51
CA ARG A 141 19.24 5.14 13.15
C ARG A 141 18.41 5.55 14.36
N ASP A 142 18.97 6.36 15.25
CA ASP A 142 18.32 6.69 16.51
C ASP A 142 17.09 7.57 16.28
N VAL A 143 17.16 8.58 15.39
CA VAL A 143 15.99 9.38 14.99
C VAL A 143 14.93 8.51 14.32
N HIS A 144 15.32 7.62 13.41
CA HIS A 144 14.40 6.67 12.79
C HIS A 144 13.64 5.87 13.84
N ASN A 145 14.36 5.21 14.75
CA ASN A 145 13.76 4.35 15.77
C ASN A 145 12.93 5.13 16.80
N ASN A 146 13.31 6.38 17.10
CA ASN A 146 12.54 7.25 17.97
C ASN A 146 11.23 7.68 17.29
N ALA A 147 11.27 8.04 16.01
CA ALA A 147 10.10 8.44 15.24
C ALA A 147 9.11 7.28 15.13
N GLU A 148 9.59 6.10 14.72
CA GLU A 148 8.79 4.89 14.58
C GLU A 148 8.10 4.50 15.90
N ARG A 149 8.84 4.56 17.01
CA ARG A 149 8.31 4.34 18.37
C ARG A 149 7.30 5.42 18.80
N ALA A 150 7.39 6.62 18.25
CA ALA A 150 6.42 7.70 18.45
C ALA A 150 5.21 7.61 17.50
N GLY A 151 5.14 6.58 16.64
CA GLY A 151 4.07 6.41 15.65
C GLY A 151 4.27 7.21 14.36
N ILE A 152 5.46 7.76 14.14
CA ILE A 152 5.83 8.51 12.94
C ILE A 152 6.64 7.59 12.03
N ARG A 153 6.14 7.35 10.82
CA ARG A 153 6.82 6.53 9.83
C ARG A 153 8.07 7.24 9.34
N ALA A 154 9.21 6.59 9.45
CA ALA A 154 10.50 7.13 9.07
C ALA A 154 11.21 6.23 8.05
N ALA A 155 12.18 6.81 7.34
CA ALA A 155 13.15 6.06 6.56
C ALA A 155 14.56 6.43 7.00
N TYR A 156 15.46 5.45 6.89
CA TYR A 156 16.90 5.69 6.90
C TYR A 156 17.34 5.94 5.47
N VAL A 157 18.17 6.95 5.26
CA VAL A 157 18.68 7.32 3.94
C VAL A 157 20.19 7.24 3.96
N ASP A 158 20.76 6.59 2.96
CA ASP A 158 22.18 6.63 2.65
C ASP A 158 22.38 7.45 1.37
N VAL A 159 23.25 8.46 1.42
CA VAL A 159 23.60 9.26 0.26
C VAL A 159 25.09 9.13 -0.04
N GLU A 160 25.41 8.85 -1.30
CA GLU A 160 26.79 8.87 -1.77
C GLU A 160 27.17 10.32 -2.11
N LEU A 161 28.22 10.82 -1.47
CA LEU A 161 28.81 12.14 -1.67
C LEU A 161 30.29 12.00 -2.08
N PRO A 162 30.96 13.08 -2.54
CA PRO A 162 32.34 12.98 -3.05
C PRO A 162 33.36 12.46 -2.03
N ASP A 163 33.13 12.74 -0.74
CA ASP A 163 34.03 12.36 0.35
C ASP A 163 33.59 11.07 1.07
N GLY A 164 32.56 10.38 0.56
CA GLY A 164 32.03 9.12 1.10
C GLY A 164 30.51 9.12 1.29
N HIS A 165 30.02 8.13 2.04
CA HIS A 165 28.60 8.00 2.35
C HIS A 165 28.21 8.86 3.55
N HIS A 166 27.03 9.46 3.49
CA HIS A 166 26.41 10.18 4.60
C HIS A 166 25.01 9.64 4.86
N ALA A 167 24.66 9.52 6.13
CA ALA A 167 23.38 8.96 6.54
C ALA A 167 22.48 10.03 7.17
N LEU A 168 21.20 9.97 6.82
CA LEU A 168 20.17 10.88 7.31
C LEU A 168 18.80 10.19 7.33
N ASN A 169 17.73 10.96 7.52
CA ASN A 169 16.36 10.44 7.53
C ASN A 169 15.50 11.05 6.43
N ALA A 170 14.51 10.29 5.99
CA ALA A 170 13.42 10.80 5.16
C ALA A 170 12.06 10.52 5.80
N PHE A 171 11.12 11.45 5.58
CA PHE A 171 9.75 11.35 6.05
C PHE A 171 8.81 11.69 4.90
N LYS A 172 7.84 10.83 4.59
CA LYS A 172 6.78 11.16 3.65
C LYS A 172 5.70 11.91 4.44
N THR A 173 5.63 13.22 4.27
CA THR A 173 4.62 14.04 4.95
C THR A 173 3.31 14.06 4.17
N THR A 174 2.20 14.22 4.88
CA THR A 174 0.86 14.28 4.26
C THR A 174 0.58 15.61 3.56
N ASP A 175 1.34 16.67 3.87
CA ASP A 175 1.09 18.04 3.42
C ASP A 175 2.27 18.70 2.69
N ARG A 176 3.48 18.11 2.71
CA ARG A 176 4.68 18.65 2.03
C ARG A 176 5.44 17.63 1.17
N GLY A 177 4.92 16.41 1.01
CA GLY A 177 5.60 15.35 0.28
C GLY A 177 6.82 14.82 1.04
N LEU A 178 7.82 14.32 0.31
CA LEU A 178 9.04 13.77 0.88
C LEU A 178 9.95 14.89 1.42
N VAL A 179 10.37 14.77 2.67
CA VAL A 179 11.32 15.68 3.31
C VAL A 179 12.50 14.92 3.88
N PHE A 180 13.70 15.52 3.78
CA PHE A 180 14.93 14.95 4.31
C PHE A 180 15.41 15.74 5.52
N ILE A 181 15.78 15.01 6.56
CA ILE A 181 16.22 15.55 7.84
C ILE A 181 17.59 14.98 8.17
N ASP A 182 18.57 15.88 8.29
CA ASP A 182 19.91 15.57 8.77
C ASP A 182 20.03 15.99 10.23
N CYS A 183 19.94 15.00 11.11
CA CYS A 183 20.01 15.13 12.56
C CYS A 183 21.43 14.97 13.12
N THR A 184 22.46 14.95 12.26
CA THR A 184 23.84 14.75 12.69
C THR A 184 24.26 15.90 13.61
N GLY A 185 24.63 15.55 14.84
CA GLY A 185 25.12 16.48 15.85
C GLY A 185 26.54 16.98 15.59
N LEU A 186 27.06 17.76 16.53
CA LEU A 186 28.39 18.35 16.48
C LEU A 186 29.44 17.46 17.16
N GLU A 187 30.71 17.63 16.83
CA GLU A 187 31.78 17.07 17.65
C GLU A 187 31.74 17.67 19.07
N ALA A 188 32.22 16.93 20.07
CA ALA A 188 32.08 17.32 21.48
C ALA A 188 32.69 18.68 21.85
N SER A 189 33.64 19.18 21.05
CA SER A 189 34.32 20.47 21.27
C SER A 189 33.89 21.57 20.30
N ASP A 190 33.03 21.24 19.33
CA ASP A 190 32.62 22.20 18.32
C ASP A 190 31.54 23.14 18.89
N PRO A 191 31.72 24.46 18.76
CA PRO A 191 30.68 25.39 19.12
C PRO A 191 29.61 25.37 18.02
N GLY A 192 28.33 25.43 18.42
CA GLY A 192 27.24 25.48 17.45
C GLY A 192 25.88 25.74 18.10
N PRO A 193 24.81 25.75 17.28
CA PRO A 193 23.45 25.90 17.79
C PRO A 193 23.09 24.75 18.74
N SER A 194 22.16 25.01 19.66
CA SER A 194 21.67 24.00 20.60
C SER A 194 20.86 22.89 19.93
N ASN A 195 20.28 23.17 18.76
CA ASN A 195 19.67 22.17 17.90
C ASN A 195 20.38 22.11 16.53
N CYS A 196 20.69 20.88 16.12
CA CYS A 196 21.41 20.55 14.89
C CYS A 196 20.54 19.77 13.90
N ASP A 197 19.21 19.76 14.04
CA ASP A 197 18.33 19.24 12.99
C ASP A 197 18.34 20.17 11.79
N LYS A 198 18.55 19.59 10.62
CA LYS A 198 18.68 20.32 9.36
C LYS A 198 17.73 19.74 8.32
N THR A 199 17.17 20.61 7.50
CA THR A 199 16.53 20.21 6.22
C THR A 199 17.57 20.21 5.11
N VAL A 200 17.41 19.30 4.16
CA VAL A 200 18.29 19.23 2.98
C VAL A 200 17.49 18.82 1.74
N ASP A 201 17.84 19.38 0.58
CA ASP A 201 17.29 18.98 -0.73
C ASP A 201 18.17 17.86 -1.32
N VAL A 202 17.77 16.60 -1.12
CA VAL A 202 18.52 15.43 -1.58
C VAL A 202 17.99 14.98 -2.93
N ARG A 203 18.78 15.20 -3.99
CA ARG A 203 18.49 14.77 -5.36
C ARG A 203 19.78 14.50 -6.11
N LEU A 204 19.80 13.47 -6.97
CA LEU A 204 20.96 13.21 -7.83
C LEU A 204 21.43 14.46 -8.57
N GLY A 205 22.75 14.68 -8.56
CA GLY A 205 23.40 15.81 -9.22
C GLY A 205 23.19 17.17 -8.54
N LYS A 206 22.42 17.26 -7.44
CA LYS A 206 22.29 18.49 -6.64
C LYS A 206 23.33 18.54 -5.54
N ARG A 207 23.65 19.75 -5.09
CA ARG A 207 24.54 19.96 -3.95
C ARG A 207 23.82 19.68 -2.64
N TYR A 208 24.41 18.86 -1.79
CA TYR A 208 23.97 18.63 -0.43
C TYR A 208 24.34 19.86 0.43
N VAL A 209 23.36 20.71 0.71
CA VAL A 209 23.52 21.94 1.50
C VAL A 209 22.50 21.95 2.63
N PRO A 210 22.88 21.54 3.86
CA PRO A 210 21.97 21.52 4.98
C PRO A 210 21.59 22.93 5.42
N LYS A 211 20.35 23.07 5.90
CA LYS A 211 19.81 24.31 6.48
C LYS A 211 19.17 24.01 7.81
N SER A 212 19.55 24.73 8.85
CA SER A 212 18.99 24.57 10.19
C SER A 212 17.46 24.62 10.14
N LEU A 213 16.82 23.57 10.64
CA LEU A 213 15.37 23.48 10.74
C LEU A 213 14.86 24.46 11.82
N PHE A 214 15.63 24.60 12.90
CA PHE A 214 15.34 25.53 14.00
C PHE A 214 16.48 26.55 14.11
N PRO A 215 16.46 27.62 13.32
CA PRO A 215 17.54 28.60 13.32
C PRO A 215 17.64 29.37 14.65
N GLU A 216 18.87 29.59 15.11
CA GLU A 216 19.18 30.28 16.36
C GLU A 216 19.96 31.57 16.08
N SER A 217 19.70 32.62 16.87
CA SER A 217 20.42 33.88 16.77
C SER A 217 21.90 33.69 17.05
N GLY A 218 22.77 34.24 16.20
CA GLY A 218 24.22 34.11 16.31
C GLY A 218 24.82 32.96 15.48
N TRP A 219 23.99 32.09 14.91
CA TRP A 219 24.40 30.98 14.05
C TRP A 219 23.94 31.17 12.60
N SER A 220 24.74 30.67 11.65
CA SER A 220 24.32 30.62 10.24
C SER A 220 23.16 29.63 10.07
N VAL A 221 22.17 30.00 9.27
CA VAL A 221 21.08 29.07 8.90
C VAL A 221 21.58 28.00 7.93
N SER A 222 22.48 28.37 7.01
CA SER A 222 23.04 27.44 6.03
C SER A 222 24.36 26.87 6.54
N TRP A 223 24.51 25.55 6.40
CA TRP A 223 25.73 24.82 6.74
C TRP A 223 26.61 24.64 5.51
N GLN A 224 27.84 24.19 5.73
CA GLN A 224 28.77 23.91 4.65
C GLN A 224 28.22 22.85 3.70
N SER A 225 28.38 23.08 2.40
CA SER A 225 28.05 22.10 1.37
C SER A 225 28.93 20.85 1.52
N MET A 226 28.33 19.67 1.53
CA MET A 226 29.07 18.39 1.59
C MET A 226 29.42 17.81 0.20
N GLY A 227 28.97 18.46 -0.87
CA GLY A 227 29.31 18.08 -2.24
C GLY A 227 28.08 17.84 -3.08
N VAL A 228 28.24 17.15 -4.20
CA VAL A 228 27.15 16.76 -5.10
C VAL A 228 26.69 15.35 -4.75
N VAL A 229 25.38 15.12 -4.71
CA VAL A 229 24.79 13.79 -4.48
C VAL A 229 25.02 12.92 -5.72
N HIS A 230 25.72 11.79 -5.55
CA HIS A 230 26.01 10.82 -6.60
C HIS A 230 25.04 9.65 -6.61
N ASP A 231 24.58 9.22 -5.44
CA ASP A 231 23.57 8.17 -5.28
C ASP A 231 22.71 8.42 -4.03
N VAL A 232 21.52 7.82 -3.99
CA VAL A 232 20.59 7.88 -2.87
C VAL A 232 19.91 6.52 -2.71
N GLU A 233 19.96 5.96 -1.51
CA GLU A 233 19.21 4.76 -1.15
C GLU A 233 18.31 5.05 0.06
N ILE A 234 17.03 4.71 -0.04
CA ILE A 234 16.02 4.98 1.00
C ILE A 234 15.47 3.66 1.54
N TYR A 235 15.69 3.42 2.83
CA TYR A 235 15.30 2.21 3.56
C TYR A 235 14.08 2.51 4.44
N TRP A 236 12.92 1.94 4.09
CA TRP A 236 11.65 2.09 4.81
C TRP A 236 11.36 0.96 5.81
#